data_AF-A0A7J8GXL7-F1
#
_entry.id   AF-A0A7J8GXL7-F1
#
_cell.length_a   1.000
_cell.length_b   1.000
_cell.length_c   1.000
_cell.angle_alpha   90.00
_cell.angle_beta   90.00
_cell.angle_gamma   90.00
#
_symmetry.space_group_name_H-M   'P 1'
#
loop_
_entity.id
_entity.type
_entity.pdbx_description
1 polymer ?
#
loop_
_entity_poly.entity_id
_entity_poly.type
_entity_poly.pdbx_seq_one_letter_code
_entity_poly.pdbx_strand_id
1 'polypeptide(L)'
;MAALRSWLSRGVASVFRYRQCVPVVANFKKLRFSELIRPWHKTVAVGFGVTLCAIPIAQKSEPHSLSNDALMKRAVSLVTDSTSTFLSQTTYALIEAITEYTKAVYTLISLYRQYTSLLGKMNSQEEDQVWQVIIGARVEVSKGY
;
A
#
# COMPACT_ATOMS: atom_id res chain seq x y z
N MET A 1 -12.31 -25.70 -19.89
CA MET A 1 -12.03 -24.25 -19.76
C MET A 1 -13.23 -23.51 -19.13
N ALA A 2 -13.43 -23.63 -17.81
CA ALA A 2 -14.52 -22.91 -17.12
C ALA A 2 -14.22 -22.54 -15.65
N ALA A 3 -13.10 -22.98 -15.08
CA ALA A 3 -12.80 -22.80 -13.65
C ALA A 3 -11.84 -21.63 -13.33
N LEU A 4 -11.34 -20.90 -14.34
CA LEU A 4 -10.34 -19.84 -14.14
C LEU A 4 -10.94 -18.43 -14.03
N ARG A 5 -12.25 -18.27 -14.23
CA ARG A 5 -12.91 -16.95 -14.28
C ARG A 5 -13.49 -16.45 -12.95
N SER A 6 -13.49 -17.25 -11.89
CA SER A 6 -14.15 -16.90 -10.62
C SER A 6 -13.25 -16.19 -9.60
N TRP A 7 -11.94 -16.08 -9.84
CA TRP A 7 -11.00 -15.53 -8.85
C TRP A 7 -10.71 -14.03 -9.02
N LEU A 8 -10.91 -13.48 -10.21
CA LEU A 8 -10.67 -12.05 -10.48
C LEU A 8 -11.83 -11.12 -10.07
N SER A 9 -13.04 -11.65 -9.83
CA SER A 9 -14.21 -10.82 -9.50
C SER A 9 -14.36 -10.47 -8.02
N ARG A 10 -13.58 -11.09 -7.11
CA ARG A 10 -13.66 -10.82 -5.66
C ARG A 10 -12.71 -9.70 -5.19
N GLY A 11 -11.74 -9.28 -6.00
CA GLY A 11 -10.76 -8.26 -5.61
C GLY A 11 -11.23 -6.80 -5.78
N VAL A 12 -12.13 -6.53 -6.72
CA VAL A 12 -12.46 -5.16 -7.16
C VAL A 12 -13.53 -4.48 -6.26
N ALA A 13 -14.28 -5.24 -5.46
CA ALA A 13 -15.31 -4.69 -4.57
C ALA A 13 -14.76 -4.11 -3.26
N SER A 14 -13.48 -4.30 -2.94
CA SER A 14 -12.89 -3.82 -1.67
C SER A 14 -12.32 -2.40 -1.75
N VAL A 15 -11.94 -1.93 -2.95
CA VAL A 15 -11.29 -0.62 -3.14
C VAL A 15 -12.29 0.54 -3.09
N PHE A 16 -13.58 0.28 -3.35
CA PHE A 16 -14.61 1.34 -3.35
C PHE A 16 -15.09 1.77 -1.95
N ARG A 17 -14.73 1.04 -0.89
CA ARG A 17 -15.16 1.34 0.50
C ARG A 17 -14.14 2.07 1.36
N TYR A 18 -13.00 2.49 0.79
CA TYR A 18 -12.00 3.27 1.53
C TYR A 18 -12.08 4.79 1.24
N ARG A 19 -12.92 5.22 0.30
CA ARG A 19 -12.97 6.62 -0.18
C ARG A 19 -14.05 7.49 0.48
N GLN A 20 -14.49 7.15 1.69
CA GLN A 20 -15.58 7.85 2.40
C GLN A 20 -15.19 8.44 3.76
N CYS A 21 -13.90 8.58 4.06
CA CYS A 21 -13.42 9.28 5.25
C CYS A 21 -12.46 10.41 4.87
N VAL A 22 -13.02 11.49 4.32
CA VAL A 22 -12.37 12.81 4.30
C VAL A 22 -13.38 13.79 4.89
N PRO A 23 -13.20 14.31 6.12
CA PRO A 23 -14.07 15.34 6.62
C PRO A 23 -13.70 16.66 5.92
N VAL A 24 -14.64 17.13 5.10
CA VAL A 24 -14.63 18.48 4.54
C VAL A 24 -14.65 19.48 5.69
N VAL A 25 -13.57 20.25 5.80
CA VAL A 25 -13.50 21.48 6.58
C VAL A 25 -14.50 22.46 5.98
N ALA A 26 -15.61 22.69 6.69
CA ALA A 26 -16.52 23.79 6.39
C ALA A 26 -17.20 24.32 7.66
N ASN A 27 -16.80 25.54 8.01
CA ASN A 27 -17.60 26.59 8.65
C ASN A 27 -18.05 26.43 10.12
N PHE A 28 -17.23 27.04 10.98
CA PHE A 28 -17.66 27.80 12.15
C PHE A 28 -18.75 28.83 11.78
N LYS A 29 -19.97 28.69 12.33
CA LYS A 29 -20.76 29.80 12.90
C LYS A 29 -22.14 29.36 13.42
N LYS A 30 -22.53 30.02 14.52
CA LYS A 30 -23.87 30.15 15.14
C LYS A 30 -24.35 29.06 16.11
N LEU A 31 -23.88 29.24 17.36
CA LEU A 31 -24.66 29.30 18.60
C LEU A 31 -26.19 29.31 18.43
N ARG A 32 -26.87 28.28 18.95
CA ARG A 32 -28.24 28.37 19.48
C ARG A 32 -28.36 27.53 20.75
N PHE A 33 -28.11 28.21 21.88
CA PHE A 33 -28.60 27.84 23.20
C PHE A 33 -30.13 27.76 23.18
N SER A 34 -30.69 26.58 23.43
CA SER A 34 -31.99 26.39 24.07
C SER A 34 -32.09 24.91 24.43
N GLU A 35 -32.75 24.60 25.55
CA GLU A 35 -32.94 23.25 26.10
C GLU A 35 -31.71 22.62 26.78
N LEU A 36 -31.36 23.13 27.96
CA LEU A 36 -31.45 22.28 29.16
C LEU A 36 -31.43 23.15 30.43
N ILE A 37 -32.45 23.99 30.56
CA ILE A 37 -32.72 24.66 31.83
C ILE A 37 -33.48 23.67 32.72
N ARG A 38 -32.77 23.22 33.76
CA ARG A 38 -33.25 22.87 35.12
C ARG A 38 -33.98 21.53 35.34
N PRO A 39 -34.18 21.10 36.61
CA PRO A 39 -33.33 21.28 37.81
C PRO A 39 -33.31 20.03 38.72
N TRP A 40 -32.18 19.66 39.31
CA TRP A 40 -32.20 19.06 40.66
C TRP A 40 -31.28 19.86 41.56
N HIS A 41 -31.93 20.56 42.49
CA HIS A 41 -31.35 21.41 43.51
C HIS A 41 -31.03 20.58 44.76
N LYS A 42 -29.98 21.00 45.49
CA LYS A 42 -29.67 20.77 46.92
C LYS A 42 -29.09 19.37 47.20
N THR A 43 -27.82 19.27 47.59
CA THR A 43 -27.38 19.69 48.94
C THR A 43 -26.04 20.43 48.95
N VAL A 44 -26.04 21.46 49.79
CA VAL A 44 -24.98 22.41 50.13
C VAL A 44 -23.89 21.74 50.97
N ALA A 45 -22.62 22.00 50.68
CA ALA A 45 -21.60 22.21 51.71
C ALA A 45 -20.42 22.99 51.09
N VAL A 46 -20.41 24.29 51.36
CA VAL A 46 -19.25 25.16 51.23
C VAL A 46 -18.16 24.64 52.18
N GLY A 47 -16.97 24.38 51.65
CA GLY A 47 -15.80 24.02 52.42
C GLY A 47 -14.54 24.26 51.59
N PHE A 48 -13.98 25.46 51.71
CA PHE A 48 -12.61 25.78 51.29
C PHE A 48 -11.64 24.91 52.12
N GLY A 49 -10.82 24.09 51.48
CA GLY A 49 -9.74 23.40 52.20
C GLY A 49 -9.06 22.27 51.43
N VAL A 50 -7.78 22.51 51.12
CA VAL A 50 -6.72 21.49 50.98
C VAL A 50 -6.75 20.60 49.72
N THR A 51 -5.94 21.04 48.76
CA THR A 51 -5.05 20.23 47.92
C THR A 51 -5.07 18.70 48.13
N LEU A 52 -5.83 17.98 47.32
CA LEU A 52 -5.40 16.65 46.86
C LEU A 52 -5.73 16.55 45.37
N CYS A 53 -4.70 16.67 44.53
CA CYS A 53 -4.76 16.22 43.15
C CYS A 53 -5.17 14.75 43.15
N ALA A 54 -6.44 14.45 42.94
CA ALA A 54 -6.89 13.10 42.65
C ALA A 54 -6.38 12.74 41.24
N ILE A 55 -5.11 12.33 41.16
CA ILE A 55 -4.62 11.58 40.02
C ILE A 55 -5.47 10.31 39.98
N PRO A 56 -6.12 9.97 38.86
CA PRO A 56 -6.81 8.69 38.77
C PRO A 56 -5.74 7.62 38.91
N ILE A 57 -5.68 6.99 40.08
CA ILE A 57 -4.88 5.79 40.30
C ILE A 57 -5.57 4.72 39.47
N ALA A 58 -5.12 4.54 38.23
CA ALA A 58 -5.34 3.32 37.50
C ALA A 58 -4.61 2.22 38.29
N GLN A 59 -5.31 1.57 39.22
CA GLN A 59 -4.91 0.26 39.71
C GLN A 59 -4.87 -0.67 38.50
N LYS A 60 -3.70 -0.71 37.85
CA LYS A 60 -3.38 -1.66 36.81
C LYS A 60 -3.20 -2.99 37.52
N SER A 61 -4.31 -3.70 37.72
CA SER A 61 -4.29 -5.04 38.26
C SER A 61 -3.37 -5.92 37.41
N GLU A 62 -2.51 -6.64 38.11
CA GLU A 62 -1.72 -7.79 37.70
C GLU A 62 -0.47 -7.59 36.81
N PRO A 63 0.75 -7.78 37.37
CA PRO A 63 1.99 -7.88 36.60
C PRO A 63 2.16 -9.22 35.84
N HIS A 64 1.22 -10.18 35.96
CA HIS A 64 1.39 -11.53 35.42
C HIS A 64 0.74 -11.79 34.04
N SER A 65 -0.27 -11.02 33.61
CA SER A 65 -0.89 -11.14 32.26
C SER A 65 -0.17 -10.36 31.16
N LEU A 66 0.80 -9.51 31.56
CA LEU A 66 1.49 -8.57 30.68
C LEU A 66 2.54 -9.23 29.76
N SER A 67 3.02 -10.43 30.11
CA SER A 67 4.08 -11.10 29.35
C SER A 67 3.60 -11.60 27.98
N ASN A 68 2.45 -12.30 27.92
CA ASN A 68 1.92 -12.82 26.65
C ASN A 68 1.50 -11.68 25.71
N ASP A 69 0.81 -10.67 26.22
CA ASP A 69 0.44 -9.48 25.44
C ASP A 69 1.66 -8.67 24.97
N ALA A 70 2.70 -8.53 25.80
CA ALA A 70 3.94 -7.85 25.40
C ALA A 70 4.71 -8.66 24.34
N LEU A 71 4.77 -9.98 24.47
CA LEU A 71 5.34 -10.87 23.46
C LEU A 71 4.54 -10.79 22.15
N MET A 72 3.22 -10.81 22.22
CA MET A 72 2.33 -10.68 21.06
C MET A 72 2.56 -9.34 20.35
N LYS A 73 2.60 -8.23 21.08
CA LYS A 73 2.87 -6.89 20.50
C LYS A 73 4.24 -6.82 19.82
N ARG A 74 5.28 -7.41 20.42
CA ARG A 74 6.61 -7.48 19.82
C ARG A 74 6.64 -8.34 18.57
N ALA A 75 6.01 -9.52 18.61
CA ALA A 75 5.91 -10.40 17.45
C ALA A 75 5.18 -9.71 16.29
N VAL A 76 4.07 -9.02 16.57
CA VAL A 76 3.33 -8.24 15.58
C VAL A 76 4.17 -7.08 15.03
N SER A 77 4.88 -6.34 15.89
CA SER A 77 5.77 -5.26 15.44
C SER A 77 6.86 -5.80 14.52
N LEU A 78 7.55 -6.87 14.93
CA LEU A 78 8.60 -7.50 14.12
C LEU A 78 8.08 -8.00 12.79
N VAL A 79 6.94 -8.70 12.78
CA VAL A 79 6.32 -9.20 11.54
C VAL A 79 5.89 -8.04 10.64
N THR A 80 5.37 -6.95 11.21
CA THR A 80 4.92 -5.78 10.45
C THR A 80 6.11 -5.05 9.83
N ASP A 81 7.18 -4.82 10.59
CA ASP A 81 8.39 -4.16 10.10
C ASP A 81 9.12 -5.03 9.05
N SER A 82 9.22 -6.34 9.28
CA SER A 82 9.84 -7.27 8.33
C SER A 82 9.02 -7.40 7.06
N THR A 83 7.70 -7.49 7.16
CA THR A 83 6.81 -7.59 6.01
C THR A 83 6.78 -6.29 5.23
N SER A 84 6.78 -5.14 5.90
CA SER A 84 6.89 -3.84 5.24
C SER A 84 8.20 -3.75 4.45
N THR A 85 9.32 -4.15 5.05
CA THR A 85 10.64 -4.15 4.38
C THR A 85 10.66 -5.11 3.18
N PHE A 86 10.19 -6.34 3.38
CA PHE A 86 10.11 -7.34 2.32
C PHE A 86 9.21 -6.89 1.17
N LEU A 87 8.04 -6.32 1.46
CA LEU A 87 7.13 -5.77 0.46
C LEU A 87 7.76 -4.62 -0.30
N SER A 88 8.43 -3.68 0.38
CA SER A 88 9.15 -2.61 -0.29
C SER A 88 10.23 -3.15 -1.23
N GLN A 89 11.07 -4.07 -0.76
CA GLN A 89 12.15 -4.66 -1.56
C GLN A 89 11.62 -5.43 -2.77
N THR A 90 10.64 -6.30 -2.56
CA THR A 90 10.04 -7.09 -3.66
C THR A 90 9.29 -6.22 -4.65
N THR A 91 8.64 -5.13 -4.19
CA THR A 91 8.01 -4.16 -5.09
C THR A 91 9.04 -3.44 -5.94
N TYR A 92 10.18 -3.02 -5.37
CA TYR A 92 11.25 -2.39 -6.15
C TYR A 92 11.86 -3.37 -7.17
N ALA A 93 12.19 -4.59 -6.74
CA ALA A 93 12.71 -5.63 -7.64
C ALA A 93 11.72 -5.95 -8.77
N LEU A 94 10.41 -5.98 -8.48
CA LEU A 94 9.38 -6.19 -9.50
C LEU A 94 9.29 -5.02 -10.49
N ILE A 95 9.32 -3.78 -10.00
CA ILE A 95 9.33 -2.59 -10.86
C ILE A 95 10.56 -2.60 -11.78
N GLU A 96 11.73 -2.94 -11.23
CA GLU A 96 12.98 -3.04 -11.99
C GLU A 96 12.87 -4.12 -13.08
N ALA A 97 12.44 -5.32 -12.72
CA ALA A 97 12.26 -6.42 -13.67
C ALA A 97 11.28 -6.06 -14.80
N ILE A 98 10.14 -5.45 -14.49
CA ILE A 98 9.16 -5.00 -15.50
C ILE A 98 9.75 -3.89 -16.38
N THR A 99 10.53 -2.98 -15.79
CA THR A 99 11.16 -1.88 -16.53
C THR A 99 12.22 -2.40 -17.49
N GLU A 100 13.05 -3.34 -17.07
CA GLU A 100 14.06 -3.98 -17.91
C GLU A 100 13.42 -4.82 -19.03
N TYR A 101 12.40 -5.60 -18.71
CA TYR A 101 11.60 -6.32 -19.70
C TYR A 101 11.01 -5.37 -20.75
N THR A 102 10.44 -4.25 -20.32
CA THR A 102 9.87 -3.23 -21.22
C THR A 102 10.93 -2.64 -22.14
N LYS A 103 12.13 -2.34 -21.63
CA LYS A 103 13.26 -1.88 -22.45
C LYS A 103 13.65 -2.92 -23.49
N ALA A 104 13.79 -4.19 -23.12
CA ALA A 104 14.13 -5.26 -24.04
C ALA A 104 13.09 -5.39 -25.18
N VAL A 105 11.80 -5.30 -24.85
CA VAL A 105 10.71 -5.30 -25.84
C VAL A 105 10.80 -4.10 -26.78
N TYR A 106 11.02 -2.89 -26.27
CA TYR A 106 11.17 -1.69 -27.12
C TYR A 106 12.38 -1.77 -28.04
N THR A 107 13.50 -2.33 -27.57
CA THR A 107 14.68 -2.61 -28.41
C THR A 107 14.31 -3.57 -29.54
N LEU A 108 13.64 -4.67 -29.24
CA LEU A 108 13.21 -5.65 -30.25
C LEU A 108 12.27 -5.04 -31.29
N ILE A 109 11.29 -4.24 -30.85
CA ILE A 109 10.37 -3.53 -31.75
C ILE A 109 11.14 -2.58 -32.68
N SER A 110 12.12 -1.86 -32.14
CA SER A 110 12.93 -0.90 -32.90
C SER A 110 13.77 -1.61 -33.96
N LEU A 111 14.39 -2.75 -33.62
CA LEU A 111 15.13 -3.59 -34.56
C LEU A 111 14.23 -4.09 -35.70
N TYR A 112 13.01 -4.55 -35.38
CA TYR A 112 12.05 -4.97 -36.42
C TYR A 112 11.65 -3.85 -37.37
N ARG A 113 11.44 -2.65 -36.85
CA ARG A 113 11.11 -1.46 -37.66
C ARG A 113 12.27 -1.11 -38.60
N GLN A 114 13.50 -1.16 -38.09
CA GLN A 114 14.71 -0.89 -38.88
C GLN A 114 14.93 -1.96 -39.95
N TYR A 115 14.78 -3.24 -39.60
CA TYR A 115 14.85 -4.34 -40.56
C TYR A 115 13.83 -4.15 -41.69
N THR A 116 12.59 -3.81 -41.35
CA THR A 116 11.53 -3.56 -42.33
C THR A 116 11.86 -2.38 -43.25
N SER A 117 12.51 -1.31 -42.74
CA SER A 117 12.87 -0.14 -43.56
C SER A 117 14.03 -0.39 -44.53
N LEU A 118 14.86 -1.40 -44.23
CA LEU A 118 16.01 -1.84 -45.01
C LEU A 118 15.71 -3.06 -45.90
N LEU A 119 14.48 -3.56 -45.89
CA LEU A 119 14.08 -4.74 -46.65
C LEU A 119 14.31 -4.54 -48.15
N GLY A 120 15.04 -5.47 -48.78
CA GLY A 120 15.47 -5.38 -50.17
C GLY A 120 16.58 -4.37 -50.47
N LYS A 121 17.12 -3.68 -49.46
CA LYS A 121 18.25 -2.73 -49.57
C LYS A 121 19.57 -3.28 -49.02
N MET A 122 19.53 -4.46 -48.40
CA MET A 122 20.67 -5.15 -47.80
C MET A 122 21.09 -6.34 -48.66
N ASN A 123 22.37 -6.69 -48.62
CA ASN A 123 22.83 -7.97 -49.17
C ASN A 123 22.51 -9.14 -48.20
N SER A 124 22.65 -10.37 -48.67
CA SER A 124 22.31 -11.57 -47.87
C SER A 124 23.13 -11.72 -46.58
N GLN A 125 24.38 -11.28 -46.58
CA GLN A 125 25.25 -11.33 -45.41
C GLN A 125 24.83 -10.29 -44.36
N GLU A 126 24.50 -9.08 -44.79
CA GLU A 126 23.98 -8.02 -43.91
C GLU A 126 22.63 -8.44 -43.30
N GLU A 127 21.78 -9.09 -44.09
CA GLU A 127 20.48 -9.61 -43.64
C GLU A 127 20.64 -10.64 -42.53
N ASP A 128 21.54 -11.61 -42.70
CA ASP A 128 21.83 -12.61 -41.67
C ASP A 128 22.35 -11.95 -40.39
N GLN A 129 23.26 -10.98 -40.49
CA GLN A 129 23.79 -10.27 -39.31
C GLN A 129 22.70 -9.54 -38.53
N VAL A 130 21.82 -8.80 -39.21
CA VAL A 130 20.68 -8.13 -38.54
C VAL A 130 19.73 -9.15 -37.95
N TRP A 131 19.51 -10.28 -38.62
CA TRP A 131 18.67 -11.35 -38.12
C TRP A 131 19.23 -11.99 -36.84
N GLN A 132 20.55 -12.22 -36.76
CA GLN A 132 21.21 -12.71 -35.55
C GLN A 132 21.04 -11.74 -34.37
N VAL A 133 21.13 -10.43 -34.60
CA VAL A 133 20.88 -9.41 -33.57
C VAL A 133 19.43 -9.47 -33.08
N ILE A 134 18.47 -9.64 -33.98
CA ILE A 134 17.05 -9.79 -33.65
C ILE A 134 16.80 -11.06 -32.82
N ILE A 135 17.43 -12.19 -33.18
CA ILE A 135 17.35 -13.43 -32.41
C ILE A 135 17.91 -13.21 -31.00
N GLY A 136 19.09 -12.57 -30.88
CA GLY A 136 19.68 -12.23 -29.59
C GLY A 136 18.76 -11.35 -28.74
N ALA A 137 18.15 -10.32 -29.33
CA ALA A 137 17.19 -9.47 -28.64
C ALA A 137 15.91 -10.23 -28.22
N ARG A 138 15.44 -11.21 -29.00
CA ARG A 138 14.33 -12.09 -28.59
C ARG A 138 14.68 -12.94 -27.38
N VAL A 139 15.90 -13.50 -27.35
CA VAL A 139 16.39 -14.25 -26.18
C VAL A 139 16.44 -13.34 -24.95
N GLU A 140 16.88 -12.09 -25.10
CA GLU A 140 16.90 -11.12 -24.00
C GLU A 140 15.49 -10.85 -23.43
N VAL A 141 14.49 -10.69 -24.30
CA VAL A 141 13.09 -10.57 -23.87
C VAL A 141 12.61 -11.82 -23.13
N SER A 142 13.03 -13.02 -23.57
CA SER A 142 12.66 -14.29 -22.92
C SER A 142 13.29 -14.49 -21.54
N LYS A 143 14.42 -13.83 -21.21
CA LYS A 143 14.99 -13.89 -19.86
C LYS A 143 14.16 -13.15 -18.82
N GLY A 144 13.32 -12.21 -19.24
CA GLY A 144 12.41 -11.47 -18.36
C GLY A 144 11.12 -12.21 -17.99
N TYR A 145 10.95 -13.47 -18.43
CA TYR A 145 9.78 -14.33 -18.18
C TYR A 145 10.09 -15.48 -17.24
#